data_AF-A0A392T5Y6-F1
#
_entry.id   AF-A0A392T5Y6-F1
#
_cell.length_a   1.000
_cell.length_b   1.000
_cell.length_c   1.000
_cell.angle_alpha   90.00
_cell.angle_beta   90.00
_cell.angle_gamma   90.00
#
_symmetry.space_group_name_H-M   'P 1'
#
loop_
_entity.id
_entity.type
_entity.pdbx_description
1 polymer ?
#
loop_
_entity_poly.entity_id
_entity_poly.type
_entity_poly.pdbx_seq_one_letter_code
_entity_poly.pdbx_strand_id
1 'polypeptide(L)' 'MEAWNHLADIFQDNQNARAVTLEQEFSNTRVEDFSNVSAYCQRLKMLSDQLRNVGSPVNNHHLVLQLISGLPEAYRSV' A
#
# COMPACT_ATOMS: atom_id res chain seq x y z
N MET A 1 34.49 7.70 -5.04
CA MET A 1 33.23 7.05 -5.46
C MET A 1 32.54 6.31 -4.30
N GLU A 2 33.27 5.85 -3.27
CA GLU A 2 32.70 5.13 -2.12
C GLU A 2 31.60 5.89 -1.37
N ALA A 3 31.78 7.18 -1.08
CA ALA A 3 30.76 7.98 -0.39
C ALA A 3 29.43 8.06 -1.16
N TRP A 4 29.48 8.12 -2.49
CA TRP A 4 28.26 8.17 -3.31
C TRP A 4 27.56 6.81 -3.38
N ASN A 5 28.33 5.72 -3.41
CA ASN A 5 27.77 4.37 -3.36
C ASN A 5 27.10 4.09 -2.00
N HIS A 6 27.74 4.47 -0.88
CA HIS A 6 27.13 4.34 0.44
C HIS A 6 25.84 5.15 0.59
N LEU A 7 25.83 6.37 0.05
CA LEU A 7 24.63 7.21 0.11
C LEU A 7 23.51 6.61 -0.76
N ALA A 8 23.84 6.11 -1.95
CA ALA A 8 22.90 5.40 -2.80
C ALA A 8 22.33 4.15 -2.13
N ASP A 9 23.17 3.36 -1.47
CA ASP A 9 22.79 2.14 -0.73
C ASP A 9 21.80 2.46 0.41
N ILE A 10 22.09 3.49 1.22
CA ILE A 10 21.19 3.95 2.29
C ILE A 10 19.84 4.42 1.72
N PHE A 11 19.84 5.18 0.62
CA PHE A 11 18.61 5.64 -0.02
C PHE A 11 17.80 4.48 -0.62
N GLN A 12 18.47 3.48 -1.21
CA GLN A 12 17.86 2.28 -1.75
C GLN A 12 17.23 1.43 -0.63
N ASP A 13 17.94 1.22 0.48
CA ASP A 13 17.42 0.51 1.64
C ASP A 13 16.25 1.24 2.28
N ASN A 14 16.32 2.56 2.38
CA ASN A 14 15.19 3.37 2.84
C ASN A 14 13.97 3.25 1.90
N GLN A 15 14.19 3.14 0.59
CA GLN A 15 13.13 2.88 -0.38
C GLN A 15 12.49 1.51 -0.18
N ASN A 16 13.30 0.46 0.02
CA ASN A 16 12.82 -0.90 0.29
C ASN A 16 12.05 -0.98 1.62
N ALA A 17 12.60 -0.41 2.70
CA ALA A 17 11.94 -0.36 4.01
C ALA A 17 10.61 0.39 3.94
N ARG A 18 10.57 1.49 3.18
CA ARG A 18 9.35 2.25 2.93
C ARG A 18 8.33 1.46 2.11
N ALA A 19 8.77 0.71 1.09
CA ALA A 19 7.89 -0.17 0.32
C ALA A 19 7.24 -1.23 1.21
N VAL A 20 8.03 -1.92 2.05
CA VAL A 20 7.51 -2.92 3.00
C VAL A 20 6.49 -2.31 3.96
N THR A 21 6.80 -1.16 4.53
CA THR A 21 5.86 -0.45 5.44
C THR A 21 4.54 -0.12 4.74
N LEU A 22 4.62 0.39 3.50
CA LEU A 22 3.43 0.73 2.71
C LEU A 22 2.62 -0.50 2.31
N GLU A 23 3.27 -1.63 1.99
CA GLU A 23 2.59 -2.90 1.71
C GLU A 23 1.85 -3.44 2.93
N GLN A 24 2.47 -3.33 4.11
CA GLN A 24 1.82 -3.70 5.38
C GLN A 24 0.60 -2.82 5.66
N GLU A 25 0.73 -1.50 5.52
CA GLU A 25 -0.41 -0.60 5.66
C GLU A 25 -1.51 -0.94 4.65
N PHE A 26 -1.15 -1.17 3.38
CA PHE A 26 -2.09 -1.51 2.33
C PHE A 26 -2.88 -2.78 2.67
N SER A 27 -2.19 -3.84 3.11
CA SER A 27 -2.76 -5.14 3.44
C SER A 27 -3.64 -5.11 4.70
N ASN A 28 -3.30 -4.25 5.66
CA ASN A 28 -4.01 -4.12 6.94
C ASN A 28 -5.09 -3.05 6.93
N THR A 29 -5.24 -2.26 5.86
CA THR A 29 -6.30 -1.24 5.76
C THR A 29 -7.67 -1.92 5.64
N ARG A 30 -8.57 -1.70 6.59
CA ARG A 30 -9.92 -2.27 6.60
C ARG A 30 -10.96 -1.16 6.51
N VAL A 31 -12.16 -1.46 6.00
CA VAL A 31 -13.21 -0.43 5.88
C VAL A 31 -13.67 0.10 7.24
N GLU A 32 -13.56 -0.71 8.29
CA GLU A 32 -13.92 -0.39 9.68
C GLU A 32 -13.08 0.74 10.28
N ASP A 33 -11.89 1.00 9.73
CA ASP A 33 -11.02 2.11 10.13
C ASP A 33 -11.51 3.48 9.59
N PHE A 34 -12.56 3.50 8.76
CA PHE A 34 -13.04 4.68 8.06
C PHE A 34 -14.52 4.95 8.29
N SER A 35 -14.89 6.23 8.22
CA SER A 35 -16.28 6.67 8.39
C SER A 35 -17.20 6.29 7.23
N ASN A 36 -16.65 5.99 6.06
CA ASN A 36 -17.40 5.56 4.88
C ASN A 36 -16.49 4.84 3.85
N VAL A 37 -17.13 4.12 2.93
CA VAL A 37 -16.45 3.34 1.87
C VAL A 37 -15.63 4.24 0.93
N SER A 38 -16.07 5.47 0.65
CA SER A 38 -15.30 6.38 -0.22
C SER A 38 -13.96 6.77 0.41
N ALA A 39 -13.93 7.03 1.72
CA ALA A 39 -12.69 7.34 2.44
C ALA A 39 -11.73 6.15 2.45
N TYR A 40 -12.25 4.94 2.65
CA TYR A 40 -11.49 3.70 2.53
C TYR A 40 -10.88 3.51 1.12
N CYS A 41 -11.69 3.65 0.06
CA CYS A 41 -11.23 3.58 -1.33
C CYS A 41 -10.13 4.61 -1.64
N GLN A 42 -10.30 5.84 -1.14
CA GLN A 42 -9.28 6.89 -1.29
C GLN A 42 -7.98 6.54 -0.57
N ARG A 43 -8.03 5.97 0.63
CA ARG A 43 -6.82 5.53 1.35
C ARG A 43 -6.08 4.45 0.58
N LEU A 44 -6.78 3.42 0.10
CA LEU A 44 -6.16 2.36 -0.70
C LEU A 44 -5.54 2.89 -1.99
N LYS A 45 -6.22 3.82 -2.67
CA LYS A 45 -5.67 4.49 -3.85
C LYS A 45 -4.39 5.24 -3.51
N MET A 46 -4.37 6.00 -2.41
CA MET A 46 -3.19 6.74 -1.99
C MET A 46 -2.01 5.81 -1.67
N LEU A 47 -2.26 4.69 -0.98
CA LEU A 47 -1.23 3.70 -0.68
C LEU A 47 -0.67 3.05 -1.96
N SER A 48 -1.55 2.70 -2.91
CA SER A 48 -1.16 2.19 -4.22
C SER A 48 -0.30 3.20 -5.01
N ASP A 49 -0.69 4.49 -5.00
CA ASP A 49 0.06 5.56 -5.64
C ASP A 49 1.44 5.79 -4.97
N GLN A 50 1.53 5.68 -3.63
CA GLN A 50 2.80 5.75 -2.90
C GLN A 50 3.72 4.56 -3.18
N LEU A 51 3.16 3.36 -3.24
CA LEU A 51 3.87 2.13 -3.59
C LEU A 51 4.47 2.21 -5.00
N ARG A 52 3.74 2.77 -5.97
CA ARG A 52 4.28 3.09 -7.29
C ARG A 52 5.47 4.06 -7.21
N ASN A 53 5.39 5.10 -6.38
CA ASN A 53 6.45 6.10 -6.25
C ASN A 53 7.75 5.54 -5.64
N VAL A 54 7.68 4.46 -4.87
CA VAL A 54 8.85 3.73 -4.33
C VAL A 54 9.23 2.52 -5.19
N GLY A 55 8.77 2.45 -6.45
CA GLY A 55 9.14 1.40 -7.39
C GLY A 55 8.49 0.04 -7.14
N SER A 56 7.48 -0.05 -6.27
CA SER A 56 6.76 -1.28 -5.93
C SER A 56 5.28 -1.18 -6.33
N PRO A 57 4.94 -1.06 -7.63
CA PRO A 57 3.57 -0.79 -8.06
C PRO A 57 2.61 -1.94 -7.70
N VAL A 58 1.45 -1.58 -7.16
CA VAL A 58 0.34 -2.54 -6.94
C VAL A 58 -0.43 -2.72 -8.24
N ASN A 59 -0.62 -3.97 -8.66
CA ASN A 59 -1.42 -4.28 -9.85
C ASN A 59 -2.94 -4.09 -9.55
N ASN A 60 -3.73 -3.84 -10.60
CA ASN A 60 -5.17 -3.59 -10.44
C ASN A 60 -5.95 -4.78 -9.84
N HIS A 61 -5.58 -6.02 -10.15
CA HIS A 61 -6.17 -7.21 -9.52
C HIS A 61 -5.87 -7.25 -8.02
N HIS A 62 -4.64 -6.97 -7.58
CA HIS A 62 -4.31 -6.86 -6.16
C HIS A 62 -5.08 -5.73 -5.48
N LEU A 63 -5.26 -4.60 -6.16
CA LEU A 63 -6.07 -3.50 -5.66
C LEU A 63 -7.53 -3.91 -5.45
N VAL A 64 -8.13 -4.60 -6.42
CA VAL A 64 -9.50 -5.11 -6.33
C VAL A 64 -9.62 -6.20 -5.24
N LEU A 65 -8.65 -7.11 -5.16
CA LEU A 65 -8.62 -8.14 -4.12
C LEU A 65 -8.55 -7.50 -2.74
N GLN A 66 -7.73 -6.47 -2.54
CA GLN A 66 -7.65 -5.78 -1.26
C GLN A 66 -8.93 -5.02 -0.94
N LEU A 67 -9.53 -4.36 -1.94
CA LEU A 67 -10.81 -3.68 -1.80
C LEU A 67 -11.90 -4.65 -1.29
N ILE A 68 -11.98 -5.85 -1.87
CA ILE A 68 -12.96 -6.88 -1.47
C ILE A 68 -12.58 -7.49 -0.11
N SER A 69 -11.29 -7.71 0.14
CA SER A 69 -10.80 -8.32 1.37
C SER A 69 -10.96 -7.43 2.58
N GLY A 70 -10.87 -6.10 2.43
CA GLY A 70 -11.08 -5.17 3.54
C GLY A 70 -12.54 -4.82 3.81
N LEU A 71 -13.50 -5.35 3.03
CA LEU A 71 -14.93 -5.25 3.34
C LEU A 71 -15.32 -6.19 4.50
N PRO A 72 -16.33 -5.84 5.31
CA PRO A 72 -16.81 -6.65 6.41
C PRO A 72 -17.46 -7.94 5.89
N GLU A 73 -17.50 -9.00 6.71
CA GLU A 73 -18.12 -10.28 6.34
C GLU A 73 -19.56 -10.16 5.85
N ALA A 74 -20.31 -9.17 6.36
CA ALA A 74 -21.67 -8.87 5.92
C ALA A 74 -21.79 -8.59 4.39
N TYR A 75 -20.70 -8.23 3.72
CA TYR A 75 -20.64 -7.97 2.28
C TYR A 75 -19.96 -9.11 1.49
N ARG A 76 -19.43 -10.14 2.16
CA ARG A 76 -18.79 -11.31 1.50
C ARG A 76 -19.79 -12.39 1.11
N SER A 77 -21.00 -12.38 1.67
CA SER A 77 -22.07 -13.33 1.39
C SER A 77 -23.24 -12.67 0.67
N VAL A 78 -23.14 -12.59 -0.66
CA VAL A 78 -24.27 -12.55 -1.60
C VAL A 78 -24.04 -13.67 -2.62
#